data_AF-A0A419SLL2-F1
#
_entry.id   AF-A0A419SLL2-F1
#
_cell.length_a   1.000
_cell.length_b   1.000
_cell.length_c   1.000
_cell.angle_alpha   90.00
_cell.angle_beta   90.00
_cell.angle_gamma   90.00
#
_symmetry.space_group_name_H-M   'P 1'
#
loop_
_entity.id
_entity.type
_entity.pdbx_description
1 polymer ?
#
loop_
_entity_poly.entity_id
_entity_poly.type
_entity_poly.pdbx_seq_one_letter_code
_entity_poly.pdbx_strand_id
1 'polypeptide(L)'
;MRVLMLTLAIFAAPMVLFQSQAQAKHETIFEQFEQLAQNVEREYWNRAAQDRQKVSVWYKKNKWKLQWLGDEAEYEQIYTDLDQLKSAIEEQDKLQAKMLISSIRATLRQIYNF
;
A
#
# COMPACT_ATOMS: atom_id res chain seq x y z
N MET A 1 -40.26 45.95 15.30
CA MET A 1 -39.83 45.04 14.22
C MET A 1 -38.50 45.52 13.65
N ARG A 2 -37.40 45.07 14.24
CA ARG A 2 -36.03 45.25 13.72
C ARG A 2 -35.26 44.01 14.12
N VAL A 3 -34.39 43.56 13.21
CA VAL A 3 -33.37 42.53 13.38
C VAL A 3 -33.91 41.09 13.44
N LEU A 4 -34.18 40.51 12.27
CA LEU A 4 -34.20 39.07 12.11
C LEU A 4 -33.22 38.67 11.00
N MET A 5 -32.23 37.87 11.42
CA MET A 5 -31.50 36.88 10.61
C MET A 5 -30.64 37.38 9.45
N LEU A 6 -29.47 37.92 9.79
CA LEU A 6 -28.29 37.96 8.94
C LEU A 6 -27.14 37.21 9.63
N THR A 7 -27.31 35.91 9.86
CA THR A 7 -26.24 35.02 10.36
C THR A 7 -26.42 33.61 9.79
N LEU A 8 -26.36 33.47 8.47
CA LEU A 8 -26.39 32.16 7.82
C LEU A 8 -25.28 32.05 6.75
N ALA A 9 -24.03 32.35 7.13
CA ALA A 9 -22.91 32.21 6.20
C ALA A 9 -21.54 32.01 6.87
N ILE A 10 -21.46 31.43 8.08
CA ILE A 10 -20.15 31.25 8.76
C ILE A 10 -19.80 29.78 9.06
N PHE A 11 -20.70 28.82 8.84
CA PHE A 11 -20.44 27.42 9.20
C PHE A 11 -20.35 26.41 8.05
N ALA A 12 -20.15 26.86 6.80
CA ALA A 12 -19.96 25.95 5.66
C ALA A 12 -18.52 25.92 5.12
N ALA A 13 -17.60 26.73 5.64
CA ALA A 13 -16.23 26.80 5.13
C ALA A 13 -15.23 25.78 5.73
N PRO A 14 -15.30 25.37 7.02
CA PRO A 14 -14.28 24.45 7.53
C PRO A 14 -14.55 22.98 7.15
N MET A 15 -15.77 22.60 6.75
CA MET A 15 -16.10 21.20 6.47
C MET A 15 -15.64 20.72 5.08
N VAL A 16 -15.60 21.63 4.10
CA VAL A 16 -15.15 21.30 2.73
C VAL A 16 -13.62 21.17 2.65
N LEU A 17 -12.88 21.87 3.51
CA LEU A 17 -11.41 21.77 3.55
C LEU A 17 -10.90 20.53 4.28
N PHE A 18 -11.72 19.90 5.15
CA PHE A 18 -11.33 18.65 5.80
C PHE A 18 -11.50 17.43 4.88
N GLN A 19 -12.47 17.48 3.95
CA GLN A 19 -12.67 16.41 2.97
C GLN A 19 -11.55 16.36 1.92
N SER A 20 -10.97 17.50 1.51
CA SER A 20 -9.91 17.49 0.50
C SER A 20 -8.58 16.92 1.00
N GLN A 21 -8.30 16.99 2.31
CA GLN A 21 -7.10 16.36 2.89
C GLN A 21 -7.28 14.86 3.18
N ALA A 22 -8.52 14.38 3.32
CA ALA A 22 -8.82 12.97 3.54
C ALA A 22 -8.71 12.11 2.27
N GLN A 23 -8.83 12.74 1.09
CA GLN A 23 -8.85 12.05 -0.20
C GLN A 23 -7.46 11.66 -0.72
N ALA A 24 -6.39 12.15 -0.09
CA ALA A 24 -5.01 12.00 -0.56
C ALA A 24 -4.18 10.90 0.13
N LYS A 25 -4.77 10.03 0.98
CA LYS A 25 -3.97 9.19 1.90
C LYS A 25 -4.30 7.69 1.97
N HIS A 26 -5.01 7.16 0.99
CA HIS A 26 -5.24 5.71 0.92
C HIS A 26 -4.87 5.18 -0.47
N GLU A 27 -3.58 5.16 -0.78
CA GLU A 27 -3.12 4.22 -1.82
C GLU A 27 -3.33 2.81 -1.28
N THR A 28 -4.03 1.97 -2.05
CA THR A 28 -4.22 0.57 -1.68
C THR A 28 -2.88 -0.15 -1.68
N ILE A 29 -2.71 -1.23 -0.89
CA ILE A 29 -1.47 -2.00 -0.91
C ILE A 29 -1.13 -2.52 -2.31
N PHE A 30 -2.16 -2.83 -3.12
CA PHE A 30 -1.98 -3.27 -4.50
C PHE A 30 -1.40 -2.16 -5.40
N GLU A 31 -1.73 -0.88 -5.17
CA GLU A 31 -1.09 0.24 -5.86
C GLU A 31 0.39 0.39 -5.47
N GLN A 32 0.74 0.15 -4.21
CA GLN A 32 2.16 0.17 -3.79
C GLN A 32 2.96 -0.95 -4.47
N PHE A 33 2.37 -2.14 -4.63
CA PHE A 33 2.99 -3.22 -5.39
C PHE A 33 3.09 -2.91 -6.88
N GLU A 34 2.10 -2.21 -7.45
CA GLU A 34 2.13 -1.77 -8.85
C GLU A 34 3.25 -0.74 -9.07
N GLN A 35 3.37 0.24 -8.18
CA GLN A 35 4.46 1.23 -8.22
C GLN A 35 5.83 0.57 -8.09
N LEU A 36 5.96 -0.41 -7.17
CA LEU A 36 7.17 -1.22 -7.01
C LEU A 36 7.49 -2.00 -8.30
N ALA A 37 6.50 -2.67 -8.90
CA ALA A 37 6.66 -3.41 -10.15
C ALA A 37 7.13 -2.49 -11.29
N GLN A 38 6.57 -1.29 -11.41
CA GLN A 38 6.97 -0.31 -12.41
C GLN A 38 8.41 0.19 -12.19
N ASN A 39 8.82 0.40 -10.94
CA ASN A 39 10.19 0.80 -10.63
C ASN A 39 11.20 -0.33 -10.89
N VAL A 40 10.84 -1.60 -10.65
CA VAL A 40 11.64 -2.77 -11.06
C VAL A 40 11.69 -2.89 -12.58
N GLU A 41 10.57 -2.68 -13.27
CA GLU A 41 10.51 -2.77 -14.74
C GLU A 41 11.42 -1.74 -15.41
N ARG A 42 11.48 -0.54 -14.87
CA ARG A 42 12.34 0.56 -15.34
C ARG A 42 13.75 0.54 -14.74
N GLU A 43 14.09 -0.50 -13.97
CA GLU A 43 15.41 -0.67 -13.35
C GLU A 43 15.81 0.50 -12.42
N TYR A 44 14.81 1.17 -11.83
CA TYR A 44 15.00 2.23 -10.86
C TYR A 44 15.24 1.66 -9.46
N TRP A 45 16.34 0.92 -9.29
CA TRP A 45 16.64 0.10 -8.11
C TRP A 45 16.55 0.85 -6.78
N ASN A 46 17.04 2.09 -6.71
CA ASN A 46 16.94 2.91 -5.51
C ASN A 46 15.48 3.20 -5.12
N ARG A 47 14.61 3.45 -6.11
CA ARG A 47 13.18 3.66 -5.87
C ARG A 47 12.47 2.34 -5.55
N ALA A 48 12.83 1.26 -6.25
CA ALA A 48 12.32 -0.08 -5.95
C ALA A 48 12.66 -0.50 -4.51
N ALA A 49 13.87 -0.20 -4.02
CA ALA A 49 14.26 -0.46 -2.63
C ALA A 49 13.41 0.34 -1.64
N GLN A 50 13.16 1.61 -1.92
CA GLN A 50 12.27 2.45 -1.10
C GLN A 50 10.83 1.93 -1.08
N ASP A 51 10.29 1.53 -2.23
CA ASP A 51 8.93 1.02 -2.32
C ASP A 51 8.79 -0.36 -1.66
N ARG A 52 9.76 -1.26 -1.84
CA ARG A 52 9.82 -2.55 -1.12
C ARG A 52 9.85 -2.33 0.39
N GLN A 53 10.57 -1.32 0.87
CA GLN A 53 10.58 -0.98 2.29
C GLN A 53 9.20 -0.51 2.78
N LYS A 54 8.47 0.31 2.00
CA LYS A 54 7.10 0.72 2.34
C LYS A 54 6.18 -0.49 2.44
N VAL A 55 6.23 -1.39 1.46
CA VAL A 55 5.47 -2.64 1.44
C VAL A 55 5.81 -3.52 2.65
N SER A 56 7.10 -3.66 2.98
CA SER A 56 7.55 -4.45 4.14
C SER A 56 7.04 -3.87 5.47
N VAL A 57 7.06 -2.55 5.62
CA VAL A 57 6.51 -1.86 6.78
C VAL A 57 5.00 -2.05 6.87
N TRP A 58 4.29 -1.95 5.73
CA TRP A 58 2.87 -2.23 5.66
C TRP A 58 2.56 -3.67 6.09
N TYR A 59 3.29 -4.66 5.57
CA TYR A 59 3.09 -6.07 5.92
C TYR A 59 3.26 -6.28 7.42
N LYS A 60 4.36 -5.79 8.01
CA LYS A 60 4.60 -5.90 9.46
C LYS A 60 3.48 -5.28 10.29
N LYS A 61 2.98 -4.10 9.88
CA LYS A 61 1.87 -3.41 10.57
C LYS A 61 0.54 -4.14 10.43
N ASN A 62 0.31 -4.83 9.31
CA ASN A 62 -0.95 -5.49 8.99
C ASN A 62 -0.87 -7.02 9.12
N LYS A 63 0.24 -7.60 9.61
CA LYS A 63 0.42 -9.04 9.74
C LYS A 63 -0.74 -9.65 10.52
N TRP A 64 -1.11 -9.07 11.66
CA TRP A 64 -2.27 -9.51 12.44
C TRP A 64 -3.53 -9.63 11.59
N LYS A 65 -3.83 -8.66 10.71
CA LYS A 65 -5.03 -8.71 9.86
C LYS A 65 -4.93 -9.85 8.85
N LEU A 66 -3.75 -10.08 8.28
CA LEU A 66 -3.52 -11.20 7.35
C LEU A 66 -3.68 -12.55 8.08
N GLN A 67 -3.16 -12.68 9.30
CA GLN A 67 -3.31 -13.88 10.14
C GLN A 67 -4.76 -14.18 10.53
N TRP A 68 -5.61 -13.16 10.55
CA TRP A 68 -7.05 -13.31 10.81
C TRP A 68 -7.86 -13.70 9.58
N LEU A 69 -7.38 -13.37 8.38
CA LEU A 69 -8.12 -13.55 7.12
C LEU A 69 -7.67 -14.77 6.33
N GLY A 70 -6.36 -15.06 6.36
CA GLY A 70 -5.74 -16.18 5.66
C GLY A 70 -5.24 -17.25 6.62
N ASP A 71 -4.63 -18.28 6.06
CA ASP A 71 -3.97 -19.34 6.84
C ASP A 71 -2.49 -19.04 7.12
N GLU A 72 -1.86 -19.87 7.96
CA GLU A 72 -0.45 -19.73 8.33
C GLU A 72 0.51 -19.81 7.15
N ALA A 73 0.22 -20.70 6.20
CA ALA A 73 1.08 -20.87 5.04
C ALA A 73 1.08 -19.60 4.17
N GLU A 74 -0.08 -18.96 3.98
CA GLU A 74 -0.20 -17.77 3.14
C GLU A 74 0.58 -16.58 3.70
N TYR A 75 0.39 -16.21 4.98
CA TYR A 75 1.08 -15.02 5.50
C TYR A 75 2.57 -15.26 5.75
N GLU A 76 3.00 -16.49 6.05
CA GLU A 76 4.44 -16.82 6.15
C GLU A 76 5.10 -16.90 4.77
N GLN A 77 4.37 -17.31 3.73
CA GLN A 77 4.85 -17.22 2.34
C GLN A 77 5.10 -15.76 1.94
N ILE A 78 4.18 -14.85 2.27
CA ILE A 78 4.37 -13.41 2.00
C ILE A 78 5.62 -12.88 2.73
N TYR A 79 5.85 -13.29 3.98
CA TYR A 79 7.05 -12.88 4.72
C TYR A 79 8.33 -13.36 4.03
N THR A 80 8.35 -14.62 3.62
CA THR A 80 9.48 -15.23 2.91
C THR A 80 9.74 -14.55 1.57
N ASP A 81 8.70 -14.33 0.77
CA ASP A 81 8.82 -13.68 -0.53
C ASP A 81 9.28 -12.22 -0.41
N LEU A 82 8.87 -11.50 0.64
CA LEU A 82 9.35 -10.13 0.90
C LEU A 82 10.85 -10.08 1.23
N ASP A 83 11.36 -11.09 1.95
CA ASP A 83 12.79 -11.19 2.27
C ASP A 83 13.60 -11.57 1.02
N GLN A 84 13.10 -12.50 0.20
CA GLN A 84 13.73 -12.81 -1.08
C GLN A 84 13.69 -11.62 -2.05
N LEU A 85 12.60 -10.83 -2.02
CA LEU A 85 12.45 -9.66 -2.88
C LEU A 85 13.45 -8.56 -2.51
N LYS A 86 13.81 -8.47 -1.23
CA LYS A 86 14.91 -7.62 -0.78
C LYS A 86 16.21 -8.02 -1.49
N SER A 87 16.60 -9.30 -1.44
CA SER A 87 17.82 -9.77 -2.08
C SER A 87 17.79 -9.56 -3.59
N ALA A 88 16.68 -9.88 -4.25
CA ALA A 88 16.53 -9.67 -5.69
C ALA A 88 16.69 -8.20 -6.11
N ILE A 89 16.16 -7.26 -5.32
CA ILE A 89 16.34 -5.82 -5.58
C ILE A 89 17.79 -5.36 -5.31
N GLU A 90 18.43 -5.88 -4.26
CA GLU A 90 19.82 -5.58 -3.91
C GLU A 90 20.80 -6.10 -4.98
N GLU A 91 20.51 -7.28 -5.53
CA GLU A 91 21.26 -7.91 -6.63
C GLU A 91 20.85 -7.39 -8.02
N GLN A 92 19.85 -6.51 -8.11
CA GLN A 92 19.29 -5.99 -9.36
C GLN A 92 18.76 -7.08 -10.31
N ASP A 93 18.32 -8.21 -9.75
CA ASP A 93 17.69 -9.30 -10.49
C ASP A 93 16.24 -8.94 -10.82
N LYS A 94 16.05 -8.37 -12.02
CA LYS A 94 14.75 -7.96 -12.54
C LYS A 94 13.75 -9.12 -12.63
N LEU A 95 14.20 -10.30 -13.07
CA LEU A 95 13.29 -11.43 -13.28
C LEU A 95 12.79 -11.95 -11.93
N GLN A 96 13.71 -12.20 -11.01
CA GLN A 96 13.38 -12.71 -9.68
C GLN A 96 12.51 -11.71 -8.91
N ALA A 97 12.84 -10.42 -8.97
CA ALA A 97 12.03 -9.38 -8.32
C ALA A 97 10.60 -9.35 -8.86
N LYS A 98 10.40 -9.45 -10.19
CA LYS A 98 9.06 -9.49 -10.79
C LYS A 98 8.27 -10.74 -10.39
N MET A 99 8.92 -11.89 -10.33
CA MET A 99 8.29 -13.14 -9.89
C MET A 99 7.79 -13.02 -8.45
N LEU A 100 8.64 -12.53 -7.54
CA LEU A 100 8.31 -12.39 -6.13
C LEU A 100 7.19 -11.34 -5.89
N ILE A 101 7.25 -10.20 -6.59
CA ILE A 101 6.17 -9.20 -6.56
C ILE A 101 4.83 -9.84 -6.99
N SER A 102 4.85 -10.66 -8.04
CA SER A 102 3.65 -11.33 -8.55
C SER A 102 3.12 -12.38 -7.57
N SER A 103 4.02 -13.17 -6.96
CA SER A 103 3.71 -14.16 -5.93
C SER A 103 2.99 -13.50 -4.74
N ILE A 104 3.59 -12.46 -4.16
CA ILE A 104 3.02 -11.76 -3.00
C ILE A 104 1.65 -11.16 -3.34
N ARG A 105 1.50 -10.55 -4.52
CA ARG A 105 0.21 -10.00 -4.97
C ARG A 105 -0.86 -11.09 -5.10
N ALA A 106 -0.49 -12.27 -5.61
CA ALA A 106 -1.41 -13.40 -5.74
C ALA A 106 -1.86 -13.91 -4.37
N THR A 107 -0.92 -14.12 -3.44
CA THR A 107 -1.24 -14.54 -2.07
C THR A 107 -2.10 -13.51 -1.34
N LEU A 108 -1.81 -12.21 -1.49
CA LEU A 108 -2.67 -11.17 -0.93
C LEU A 108 -4.09 -11.19 -1.49
N ARG A 109 -4.28 -11.52 -2.77
CA ARG A 109 -5.63 -11.67 -3.34
C ARG A 109 -6.37 -12.87 -2.75
N GLN A 110 -5.68 -13.98 -2.56
CA GLN A 110 -6.23 -15.17 -1.90
C GLN A 110 -6.71 -14.83 -0.48
N ILE A 111 -5.85 -14.21 0.34
CA ILE A 111 -6.19 -13.80 1.73
C ILE A 111 -7.40 -12.85 1.75
N TYR A 112 -7.48 -11.89 0.83
CA TYR A 112 -8.57 -10.93 0.79
C TYR A 112 -9.81 -11.41 0.03
N ASN A 113 -9.82 -12.65 -0.49
CA ASN A 113 -10.87 -13.20 -1.34
C ASN A 113 -11.25 -12.27 -2.52
N PHE A 114 -10.25 -11.66 -3.15
CA PHE A 114 -10.39 -10.82 -4.36
C PHE A 114 -10.24 -11.63 -5.65
#